data_AF-A0A1G9LP93-F1
#
_entry.id   AF-A0A1G9LP93-F1
#
_cell.length_a   1.000
_cell.length_b   1.000
_cell.length_c   1.000
_cell.angle_alpha   90.00
_cell.angle_beta   90.00
_cell.angle_gamma   90.00
#
_symmetry.space_group_name_H-M   'P 1'
#
loop_
_entity.id
_entity.type
_entity.pdbx_description
1 polymer ?
#
loop_
_entity_poly.entity_id
_entity_poly.type
_entity_poly.pdbx_seq_one_letter_code
_entity_poly.pdbx_strand_id
1 'polypeptide(L)'
;MIKKRRWLTFLLAMVPGLGHLYLGFKKLGLEYMIGASLCIIFIPSMPMVFPFALAALWFYQLFDALQKAAWMKISAEEHERMMFHPDAYGMPWGMGMPASPAYPNDDVNPVWIGFGCVAAGILLLIVTTFPGLWDLLTEMNIGSILLSLGLIGYGLRMLKKNPKV
;
A
#
# COMPACT_ATOMS: atom_id res chain seq x y z
N MET A 1 4.57 22.28 20.15
CA MET A 1 4.37 21.18 19.19
C MET A 1 3.19 20.32 19.65
N ILE A 2 2.25 19.96 18.77
CA ILE A 2 1.04 19.19 19.17
C ILE A 2 1.46 17.72 19.40
N LYS A 3 1.56 17.31 20.66
CA LYS A 3 1.91 15.94 21.04
C LYS A 3 0.71 15.02 20.79
N LYS A 4 0.61 14.48 19.57
CA LYS A 4 -0.43 13.50 19.21
C LYS A 4 -0.20 12.21 20.01
N ARG A 5 -1.21 11.75 20.75
CA ARG A 5 -1.12 10.53 21.57
C ARG A 5 -1.29 9.29 20.70
N ARG A 6 -0.32 8.38 20.74
CA ARG A 6 -0.32 7.10 19.99
C ARG A 6 -1.56 6.24 20.26
N TRP A 7 -2.02 6.19 21.50
CA TRP A 7 -3.23 5.46 21.87
C TRP A 7 -4.49 6.04 21.21
N LEU A 8 -4.58 7.38 21.12
CA LEU A 8 -5.69 8.02 20.42
C LEU A 8 -5.65 7.71 18.92
N THR A 9 -4.46 7.72 18.32
CA THR A 9 -4.31 7.32 16.91
C THR A 9 -4.75 5.88 16.69
N PHE A 10 -4.42 4.95 17.59
CA PHE A 10 -4.87 3.56 17.50
C PHE A 10 -6.41 3.45 17.53
N LEU A 11 -7.04 4.12 18.50
CA LEU A 11 -8.50 4.14 18.61
C LEU A 11 -9.17 4.77 17.38
N LEU A 12 -8.61 5.87 16.87
CA LEU A 12 -9.16 6.54 15.68
C LEU A 12 -8.88 5.73 14.40
N ALA A 13 -7.75 5.05 14.30
CA ALA A 13 -7.43 4.18 13.16
C ALA A 13 -8.27 2.90 13.15
N MET A 14 -9.01 2.60 14.21
CA MET A 14 -10.02 1.54 14.22
C MET A 14 -11.17 1.87 13.25
N VAL A 15 -11.45 3.14 13.02
CA VAL A 15 -12.36 3.59 11.96
C VAL A 15 -11.53 3.88 10.71
N PRO A 16 -11.85 3.28 9.55
CA PRO A 16 -11.05 3.43 8.34
C PRO A 16 -10.85 4.91 7.98
N GLY A 17 -9.58 5.33 7.89
CA GLY A 17 -9.17 6.68 7.48
C GLY A 17 -9.16 7.77 8.55
N LEU A 18 -9.82 7.57 9.71
CA LEU A 18 -9.82 8.58 10.79
C LEU A 18 -8.47 8.71 11.51
N GLY A 19 -7.70 7.63 11.60
CA GLY A 19 -6.34 7.65 12.14
C GLY A 19 -5.42 8.59 11.36
N HIS A 20 -5.42 8.49 10.03
CA HIS A 20 -4.66 9.38 9.14
C HIS A 20 -5.13 10.82 9.21
N LEU A 21 -6.45 11.05 9.30
CA LEU A 21 -7.02 12.39 9.44
C LEU A 21 -6.55 13.07 10.74
N TYR A 22 -6.51 12.33 11.85
CA TYR A 22 -6.03 12.82 13.14
C TYR A 22 -4.54 13.19 13.14
N LEU A 23 -3.73 12.44 12.40
CA LEU A 23 -2.31 12.70 12.19
C LEU A 23 -2.06 13.88 11.23
N GLY A 24 -3.08 14.35 10.51
CA GLY A 24 -2.97 15.46 9.55
C GLY A 24 -2.87 15.02 8.08
N PHE A 25 -2.83 13.71 7.81
CA PHE A 25 -2.80 13.13 6.46
C PHE A 25 -4.21 13.06 5.85
N LYS A 26 -4.80 14.21 5.55
CA LYS A 26 -6.20 14.33 5.11
C LYS A 26 -6.51 13.56 3.83
N LYS A 27 -5.63 13.64 2.81
CA LYS A 27 -5.82 12.96 1.51
C LYS A 27 -5.86 11.44 1.67
N LEU A 28 -4.83 10.87 2.32
CA LEU A 28 -4.73 9.44 2.62
C LEU A 28 -5.92 8.96 3.47
N GLY A 29 -6.31 9.72 4.50
CA GLY A 29 -7.47 9.37 5.31
C GLY A 29 -8.76 9.29 4.49
N LEU A 30 -8.97 10.25 3.58
CA LEU A 30 -10.14 10.24 2.71
C LEU A 30 -10.12 9.08 1.71
N GLU A 31 -8.96 8.72 1.15
CA GLU A 31 -8.80 7.57 0.25
C GLU A 31 -9.22 6.27 0.94
N TYR A 32 -8.77 6.02 2.18
CA TYR A 32 -9.20 4.85 2.94
C TYR A 32 -10.69 4.87 3.30
N MET A 33 -11.28 6.03 3.59
CA MET A 33 -12.72 6.15 3.83
C MET A 33 -13.53 5.79 2.56
N ILE A 34 -13.14 6.35 1.41
CA ILE A 34 -13.79 6.05 0.12
C ILE A 34 -13.62 4.57 -0.22
N GLY A 35 -12.42 4.02 -0.08
CA GLY A 35 -12.14 2.60 -0.32
C GLY A 35 -13.00 1.69 0.56
N ALA A 36 -13.10 1.96 1.85
CA ALA A 36 -13.96 1.20 2.76
C ALA A 36 -15.45 1.32 2.40
N SER A 37 -15.94 2.53 2.06
CA SER A 37 -17.33 2.73 1.61
C SER A 37 -17.63 1.97 0.32
N LEU A 38 -16.73 1.99 -0.65
CA LEU A 38 -16.88 1.22 -1.90
C LEU A 38 -16.94 -0.28 -1.60
N CYS A 39 -16.02 -0.80 -0.78
CA CYS A 39 -16.07 -2.21 -0.39
C CYS A 39 -17.43 -2.58 0.22
N ILE A 40 -17.96 -1.77 1.15
CA ILE A 40 -19.26 -2.00 1.78
C ILE A 40 -20.41 -1.99 0.77
N ILE A 41 -20.44 -1.01 -0.15
CA ILE A 41 -21.48 -0.89 -1.17
C ILE A 41 -21.53 -2.12 -2.08
N PHE A 42 -20.38 -2.72 -2.39
CA PHE A 42 -20.30 -3.87 -3.28
C PHE A 42 -20.42 -5.25 -2.58
N ILE A 43 -20.53 -5.29 -1.24
CA ILE A 43 -20.75 -6.55 -0.50
C ILE A 43 -21.94 -7.37 -1.06
N PRO A 44 -23.12 -6.78 -1.35
CA PRO A 44 -24.25 -7.55 -1.89
C PRO A 44 -23.96 -8.20 -3.24
N SER A 45 -23.09 -7.60 -4.05
CA SER A 45 -22.73 -8.13 -5.37
C SER A 45 -21.77 -9.31 -5.29
N MET A 46 -20.79 -9.27 -4.39
CA MET A 46 -19.83 -10.37 -4.17
C MET A 46 -19.52 -10.57 -2.68
N PRO A 47 -20.35 -11.32 -1.94
CA PRO A 47 -20.25 -11.42 -0.48
C PRO A 47 -19.04 -12.19 0.03
N MET A 48 -18.32 -12.94 -0.81
CA MET A 48 -17.07 -13.60 -0.40
C MET A 48 -15.82 -12.72 -0.57
N VAL A 49 -15.83 -11.80 -1.54
CA VAL A 49 -14.62 -11.06 -1.96
C VAL A 49 -14.52 -9.73 -1.23
N PHE A 50 -15.60 -8.94 -1.21
CA PHE A 50 -15.54 -7.59 -0.66
C PHE A 50 -15.36 -7.52 0.86
N PRO A 51 -15.94 -8.42 1.68
CA PRO A 51 -15.64 -8.44 3.12
C PRO A 51 -14.19 -8.80 3.42
N PHE A 52 -13.59 -9.70 2.63
CA PHE A 52 -12.17 -10.03 2.76
C PHE A 52 -11.28 -8.84 2.36
N ALA A 53 -11.60 -8.18 1.23
CA ALA A 53 -10.90 -6.97 0.80
C ALA A 53 -11.04 -5.83 1.81
N LEU A 54 -12.22 -5.65 2.40
CA LEU A 54 -12.47 -4.67 3.46
C LEU A 54 -11.63 -4.97 4.71
N ALA A 55 -11.57 -6.24 5.14
CA ALA A 55 -10.72 -6.63 6.26
C ALA A 55 -9.23 -6.38 5.97
N ALA A 56 -8.75 -6.74 4.78
CA ALA A 56 -7.36 -6.50 4.37
C ALA A 56 -7.03 -5.00 4.33
N LEU A 57 -7.90 -4.18 3.73
CA LEU A 57 -7.78 -2.72 3.68
C LEU A 57 -7.77 -2.13 5.10
N TRP A 58 -8.66 -2.62 5.97
CA TRP A 58 -8.77 -2.16 7.34
C TRP A 58 -7.51 -2.45 8.17
N PHE A 59 -6.96 -3.66 8.07
CA PHE A 59 -5.69 -4.00 8.72
C PHE A 59 -4.54 -3.15 8.17
N TYR A 60 -4.45 -3.01 6.84
CA TYR A 60 -3.40 -2.23 6.21
C TYR A 60 -3.39 -0.77 6.69
N GLN A 61 -4.53 -0.09 6.65
CA GLN A 61 -4.61 1.30 7.10
C GLN A 61 -4.36 1.45 8.60
N LEU A 62 -4.69 0.44 9.42
CA LEU A 62 -4.43 0.47 10.86
C LEU A 62 -2.91 0.48 11.12
N PHE A 63 -2.18 -0.44 10.48
CA PHE A 63 -0.72 -0.50 10.58
C PHE A 63 -0.05 0.75 10.03
N ASP A 64 -0.50 1.23 8.86
CA ASP A 64 0.04 2.43 8.23
C ASP A 64 -0.14 3.68 9.12
N ALA A 65 -1.32 3.87 9.72
CA ALA A 65 -1.57 4.96 10.66
C ALA A 65 -0.66 4.87 11.90
N LEU A 66 -0.46 3.67 12.45
CA LEU A 66 0.41 3.46 13.61
C LEU A 66 1.89 3.73 13.29
N GLN A 67 2.35 3.31 12.10
CA GLN A 67 3.72 3.52 11.66
C GLN A 67 3.99 5.01 11.42
N LYS A 68 3.07 5.72 10.75
CA LYS A 68 3.14 7.18 10.59
C LYS A 68 3.13 7.92 11.94
N ALA A 69 2.34 7.46 12.91
CA ALA A 69 2.34 8.05 14.25
C ALA A 69 3.65 7.80 15.01
N ALA A 70 4.24 6.60 14.87
CA ALA A 70 5.55 6.30 15.44
C ALA A 70 6.64 7.18 14.82
N TRP A 71 6.62 7.36 13.51
CA TRP A 71 7.56 8.23 12.80
C TRP A 71 7.45 9.71 13.22
N MET A 72 6.23 10.23 13.32
CA MET A 72 6.02 11.61 13.80
C MET A 72 6.53 11.82 15.23
N LYS A 73 6.49 10.78 16.06
CA LYS A 73 7.05 10.85 17.42
C LYS A 73 8.59 10.90 17.38
N ILE A 74 9.22 10.02 16.60
CA ILE A 74 10.69 9.98 16.46
C ILE A 74 11.23 11.29 15.91
N SER A 75 10.63 11.80 14.83
CA SER A 75 11.01 13.09 14.24
C SER A 75 10.82 14.27 15.20
N ALA A 76 9.78 14.26 16.03
CA ALA A 76 9.61 15.28 17.07
C ALA A 76 10.68 15.20 18.17
N GLU A 77 11.02 13.99 18.63
CA GLU A 77 12.10 13.75 19.61
C GLU A 77 13.48 14.13 19.05
N GLU A 78 13.72 13.87 17.77
CA GLU A 78 14.96 14.25 17.09
C GLU A 78 15.07 15.75 16.89
N HIS A 79 13.96 16.42 16.55
CA HIS A 79 13.90 17.88 16.46
C HIS A 79 14.14 18.55 17.82
N GLU A 80 13.61 17.97 18.91
CA GLU A 80 13.94 18.41 20.28
C GLU A 80 15.43 18.17 20.60
N ARG A 81 15.99 16.98 20.28
CA ARG A 81 17.43 16.72 20.45
C ARG A 81 18.29 17.75 19.72
N MET A 82 17.97 18.06 18.47
CA MET A 82 18.71 19.06 17.68
C MET A 82 18.59 20.48 18.26
N MET A 83 17.49 20.82 18.95
CA MET A 83 17.33 22.13 19.61
C MET A 83 18.06 22.24 20.96
N PHE A 84 18.36 21.13 21.64
CA PHE A 84 18.96 21.10 22.98
C PHE A 84 20.36 20.46 23.03
N HIS A 85 21.00 20.30 21.87
CA HIS A 85 22.32 19.70 21.73
C HIS A 85 23.44 20.68 22.15
N PRO A 86 24.42 20.31 23.00
CA PRO A 86 25.47 21.22 23.50
C PRO A 86 26.39 21.83 22.43
N ASP A 87 26.55 21.16 21.29
CA ASP A 87 27.31 21.62 20.12
C ASP A 87 26.60 22.72 19.31
N ALA A 88 25.31 22.99 19.58
CA ALA A 88 24.60 24.15 19.05
C ALA A 88 25.07 25.48 19.66
N TYR A 89 25.79 25.45 20.79
CA TYR A 89 26.34 26.66 21.43
C TYR A 89 27.59 27.22 20.72
N GLY A 90 28.14 26.49 19.73
CA GLY A 90 29.38 26.86 19.02
C GLY A 90 29.23 27.22 17.53
N MET A 91 28.03 27.19 16.97
CA MET A 91 27.81 27.50 15.56
C MET A 91 27.73 29.02 15.34
N PRO A 92 28.41 29.60 14.32
CA PRO A 92 28.24 31.01 13.98
C PRO A 92 26.75 31.30 13.74
N TRP A 93 26.26 32.45 14.21
CA TRP A 93 24.85 32.90 14.22
C TRP A 93 24.16 33.04 12.83
N GLY A 94 24.52 32.24 11.84
CA GLY A 94 24.07 32.34 10.45
C GLY A 94 23.82 31.03 9.71
N MET A 95 23.98 29.85 10.31
CA MET A 95 23.59 28.59 9.64
C MET A 95 22.21 28.14 10.15
N GLY A 96 21.20 28.26 9.29
CA GLY A 96 19.80 27.96 9.58
C GLY A 96 19.58 26.51 10.04
N MET A 97 18.46 26.30 10.74
CA MET A 97 18.03 25.00 11.26
C MET A 97 18.26 23.88 10.23
N PRO A 98 18.90 22.75 10.60
CA PRO A 98 18.95 21.59 9.74
C PRO A 98 17.52 21.11 9.45
N ALA A 99 17.24 20.77 8.19
CA ALA A 99 15.92 20.31 7.77
C ALA A 99 15.51 19.04 8.54
N SER A 100 14.24 18.94 8.93
CA SER A 100 13.71 17.75 9.61
C SER A 100 13.94 16.48 8.79
N PRO A 101 14.27 15.33 9.41
CA PRO A 101 14.46 14.07 8.69
C PRO A 101 13.19 13.75 7.89
N ALA A 102 13.34 13.66 6.57
CA ALA A 102 12.24 13.30 5.68
C ALA A 102 11.75 11.89 6.01
N TYR A 103 10.43 11.65 5.90
CA TYR A 103 9.88 10.30 6.00
C TYR A 103 10.62 9.37 5.03
N PRO A 104 11.04 8.14 5.42
CA PRO A 104 11.73 7.24 4.52
C PRO A 104 10.78 6.95 3.36
N ASN A 105 11.13 7.43 2.17
CA ASN A 105 10.43 7.01 0.97
C ASN A 105 10.93 5.60 0.69
N ASP A 106 10.05 4.61 0.83
CA ASP A 106 10.33 3.28 0.30
C ASP A 106 10.53 3.44 -1.23
N ASP A 107 11.60 2.87 -1.78
CA ASP A 107 11.93 2.96 -3.22
C ASP A 107 10.92 2.23 -4.14
N VAL A 108 9.82 1.73 -3.57
CA VAL A 108 8.73 1.11 -4.31
C VAL A 108 8.05 2.17 -5.15
N ASN A 109 8.32 2.13 -6.45
CA ASN A 109 7.78 3.11 -7.37
C ASN A 109 6.24 3.04 -7.33
N PRO A 110 5.55 4.09 -6.83
CA PRO A 110 4.11 4.06 -6.58
C PRO A 110 3.30 3.84 -7.86
N VAL A 111 3.90 4.11 -9.03
CA VAL A 111 3.34 3.81 -10.35
C VAL A 111 3.11 2.30 -10.55
N TRP A 112 4.01 1.44 -10.04
CA TRP A 112 3.87 -0.01 -10.17
C TRP A 112 2.76 -0.56 -9.29
N ILE A 113 2.60 -0.02 -8.07
CA ILE A 113 1.50 -0.37 -7.17
C ILE A 113 0.18 0.08 -7.81
N GLY A 114 0.14 1.29 -8.38
CA GLY A 114 -1.01 1.80 -9.13
C GLY A 114 -1.37 0.92 -10.33
N PHE A 115 -0.38 0.54 -11.15
CA PHE A 115 -0.59 -0.34 -12.30
C PHE A 115 -1.11 -1.72 -11.87
N GLY A 116 -0.56 -2.30 -10.80
CA GLY A 116 -1.03 -3.57 -10.24
C GLY A 116 -2.48 -3.50 -9.78
N CYS A 117 -2.88 -2.40 -9.14
CA CYS A 117 -4.24 -2.21 -8.67
C CYS A 117 -5.25 -2.00 -9.82
N VAL A 118 -4.88 -1.20 -10.83
CA VAL A 118 -5.70 -1.00 -12.05
C VAL A 118 -5.84 -2.31 -12.82
N ALA A 119 -4.75 -3.06 -13.01
CA ALA A 119 -4.78 -4.35 -13.67
C ALA A 119 -5.67 -5.35 -12.92
N ALA A 120 -5.56 -5.42 -11.58
CA ALA A 120 -6.43 -6.24 -10.76
C ALA A 120 -7.91 -5.83 -10.88
N GLY A 121 -8.22 -4.53 -10.89
CA GLY A 121 -9.57 -4.02 -11.08
C GLY A 121 -10.16 -4.34 -12.46
N ILE A 122 -9.38 -4.20 -13.53
CA ILE A 122 -9.79 -4.58 -14.89
C ILE A 122 -10.01 -6.09 -14.98
N LEU A 123 -9.12 -6.89 -14.38
CA LEU A 123 -9.23 -8.35 -14.38
C LEU A 123 -10.50 -8.78 -13.63
N LEU A 124 -10.79 -8.16 -12.49
CA LEU A 124 -12.06 -8.37 -11.78
C LEU A 124 -13.27 -7.99 -12.64
N LEU A 125 -13.25 -6.84 -13.32
CA LEU A 125 -14.34 -6.44 -14.23
C LEU A 125 -14.55 -7.44 -15.38
N ILE A 126 -13.47 -8.00 -15.93
CA ILE A 126 -13.56 -9.00 -16.99
C ILE A 126 -14.17 -10.30 -16.45
N VAL A 127 -13.71 -10.75 -15.29
CA VAL A 127 -14.24 -11.95 -14.62
C VAL A 127 -15.71 -11.78 -14.24
N THR A 128 -16.13 -10.58 -13.82
CA THR A 128 -17.53 -10.31 -13.47
C THR A 128 -18.43 -10.14 -14.70
N THR A 129 -17.94 -9.56 -15.79
CA THR A 129 -18.75 -9.26 -16.99
C THR A 129 -18.97 -10.49 -17.87
N PHE A 130 -18.03 -11.45 -17.86
CA PHE A 130 -18.10 -12.65 -18.71
C PHE A 130 -17.96 -13.95 -17.90
N PRO A 131 -18.97 -14.33 -17.10
CA PRO A 131 -18.92 -15.55 -16.28
C PRO A 131 -18.78 -16.83 -17.12
N GLY A 132 -19.45 -16.91 -18.27
CA GLY A 132 -19.35 -18.08 -19.15
C GLY A 132 -17.97 -18.28 -19.80
N LEU A 133 -17.18 -17.21 -19.95
CA LEU A 133 -15.83 -17.30 -20.49
C LEU A 133 -14.87 -17.84 -19.43
N TRP A 134 -15.12 -17.51 -18.15
CA TRP A 134 -14.40 -18.07 -17.01
C TRP A 134 -14.73 -19.56 -16.82
N ASP A 135 -16.00 -19.95 -16.92
CA ASP A 135 -16.39 -21.35 -16.82
C ASP A 135 -15.77 -22.18 -17.95
N LEU A 136 -15.81 -21.69 -19.21
CA LEU A 136 -15.12 -22.33 -20.34
C LEU A 136 -13.60 -22.45 -20.10
N LEU A 137 -12.94 -21.39 -19.60
CA LEU A 137 -11.51 -21.41 -19.29
C LEU A 137 -11.16 -22.40 -18.16
N THR A 138 -12.03 -22.53 -17.16
CA THR A 138 -11.80 -23.38 -15.99
C THR A 138 -12.10 -24.85 -16.31
N GLU A 139 -13.12 -25.11 -17.14
CA GLU A 139 -13.45 -26.45 -17.67
C GLU A 139 -12.34 -27.02 -18.55
N MET A 140 -11.59 -26.16 -19.26
CA MET A 140 -10.46 -26.57 -20.10
C MET A 140 -9.18 -26.94 -19.32
N ASN A 141 -9.26 -27.10 -17.99
CA ASN A 141 -8.15 -27.51 -17.12
C ASN A 141 -6.89 -26.66 -17.35
N ILE A 142 -7.05 -25.36 -17.09
CA ILE A 142 -6.08 -24.28 -17.30
C ILE A 142 -4.65 -24.60 -16.85
N GLY A 143 -4.50 -25.45 -15.84
CA GLY A 143 -3.20 -25.91 -15.34
C GLY A 143 -2.39 -26.63 -16.41
N SER A 144 -3.01 -27.45 -17.25
CA SER A 144 -2.35 -28.19 -18.34
C SER A 144 -1.94 -27.28 -19.51
N ILE A 145 -2.75 -26.27 -19.82
CA ILE A 145 -2.49 -25.30 -20.89
C ILE A 145 -1.35 -24.36 -20.49
N LEU A 146 -1.35 -23.86 -19.24
CA LEU A 146 -0.25 -23.03 -18.72
C LEU A 146 1.06 -23.82 -18.61
N LEU A 147 0.99 -25.07 -18.16
CA LEU A 147 2.16 -25.95 -18.08
C LEU A 147 2.74 -26.23 -19.47
N SER A 148 1.88 -26.51 -20.47
CA SER A 148 2.34 -26.77 -21.85
C SER A 148 2.95 -25.52 -22.50
N LEU A 149 2.31 -24.36 -22.37
CA LEU A 149 2.86 -23.08 -22.85
C LEU A 149 4.18 -22.72 -22.17
N GLY A 150 4.28 -22.95 -20.85
CA GLY A 150 5.51 -22.77 -20.09
C GLY A 150 6.65 -23.67 -20.58
N LEU A 151 6.35 -24.95 -20.84
CA LEU A 151 7.30 -25.91 -21.39
C LEU A 151 7.76 -25.56 -22.81
N ILE A 152 6.83 -25.15 -23.69
CA ILE A 152 7.15 -24.71 -25.05
C ILE A 152 8.03 -23.45 -25.01
N GLY A 153 7.66 -22.45 -24.21
CA GLY A 153 8.44 -21.24 -24.04
C GLY A 153 9.84 -21.51 -23.47
N TYR A 154 9.95 -22.40 -22.49
CA TYR A 154 11.23 -22.83 -21.93
C TYR A 154 12.10 -23.57 -22.96
N GLY A 155 11.50 -24.47 -23.75
CA GLY A 155 12.18 -25.19 -24.83
C GLY A 155 12.73 -24.26 -25.90
N LEU A 156 11.93 -23.30 -26.38
CA LEU A 156 12.37 -22.28 -27.34
C LEU A 156 13.48 -21.39 -26.79
N ARG A 157 13.40 -21.02 -25.50
CA ARG A 157 14.44 -20.24 -24.82
C ARG A 157 15.75 -21.01 -24.68
N MET A 158 15.69 -22.32 -24.42
CA MET A 158 16.86 -23.19 -24.36
C MET A 158 17.52 -23.34 -25.73
N LEU A 159 16.72 -23.53 -26.79
CA LEU A 159 17.20 -23.57 -28.18
C LEU A 159 17.92 -22.27 -28.57
N LYS A 160 17.35 -21.12 -28.23
CA LYS A 160 17.95 -19.81 -28.54
C LYS A 160 19.26 -19.52 -27.78
N LYS A 161 19.52 -20.23 -26.67
CA LYS A 161 20.73 -20.07 -25.85
C LYS A 161 21.84 -21.07 -26.17
N ASN A 162 21.64 -22.01 -27.09
CA ASN A 162 22.65 -23.01 -27.44
C ASN A 162 23.38 -22.60 -28.75
N PRO A 163 24.61 -22.07 -28.68
CA PRO A 163 25.31 -21.51 -29.86
C PRO A 163 25.89 -22.57 -30.82
N LYS A 164 25.46 -23.83 -30.71
CA LYS A 164 25.94 -24.96 -31.53
C LYS A 164 24.90 -25.46 -32.56
N VAL A 165 23.75 -24.78 -32.67
CA VAL A 165 22.71 -24.96 -33.69
C VAL A 165 22.45 -23.61 -34.33
#